data_AF-A0A7C2NYC8-F1
#
_entry.id   AF-A0A7C2NYC8-F1
#
_cell.length_a   1.000
_cell.length_b   1.000
_cell.length_c   1.000
_cell.angle_alpha   90.00
_cell.angle_beta   90.00
_cell.angle_gamma   90.00
#
_symmetry.space_group_name_H-M   'P 1'
#
loop_
_entity.id
_entity.type
_entity.pdbx_description
1 polymer ?
#
loop_
_entity_poly.entity_id
_entity_poly.type
_entity_poly.pdbx_seq_one_letter_code
_entity_poly.pdbx_strand_id
1 'polypeptide(L)' 'MTERFGPDLLRGSLDLMVLSVLAKASTYGYELQQQLREASRELVQVQAGTLYPLLHRLEADGLIRSKWDAST' A
#
# COMPACT_ATOMS: atom_id res chain seq x y z
N MET A 1 28.31 2.60 1.87
CA MET A 1 27.95 1.97 0.60
C MET A 1 26.44 2.05 0.48
N THR A 2 25.91 3.08 -0.18
CA THR A 2 24.45 3.23 -0.36
C THR A 2 24.10 2.62 -1.70
N GLU A 3 23.70 1.35 -1.69
CA GLU A 3 23.23 0.66 -2.88
C GLU A 3 21.94 1.35 -3.36
N ARG A 4 21.94 1.82 -4.60
CA ARG A 4 20.74 2.38 -5.23
C ARG A 4 19.86 1.22 -5.68
N PHE A 5 18.82 0.92 -4.90
CA PHE A 5 17.81 -0.06 -5.29
C PHE A 5 17.12 0.37 -6.58
N GLY A 6 16.99 -0.55 -7.54
CA GLY A 6 16.29 -0.31 -8.80
C GLY A 6 14.79 -0.01 -8.57
N PRO A 7 14.14 0.71 -9.49
CA PRO A 7 12.73 1.09 -9.36
C PRO A 7 11.77 -0.10 -9.22
N ASP A 8 12.16 -1.27 -9.74
CA ASP A 8 11.38 -2.52 -9.65
C ASP A 8 11.38 -3.12 -8.23
N LEU A 9 12.54 -3.10 -7.56
CA LEU A 9 12.67 -3.54 -6.16
C LEU A 9 11.87 -2.65 -5.21
N LEU A 10 11.87 -1.34 -5.46
CA LEU A 10 11.06 -0.38 -4.70
C LEU A 10 9.57 -0.62 -4.90
N ARG A 11 9.16 -0.98 -6.13
CA ARG A 11 7.77 -1.34 -6.46
C ARG A 11 7.34 -2.61 -5.74
N GLY A 12 8.09 -3.70 -5.88
CA GLY A 12 7.76 -4.98 -5.22
C GLY A 12 7.73 -4.87 -3.68
N SER A 13 8.61 -4.03 -3.11
CA SER A 13 8.61 -3.76 -1.67
C SER A 13 7.35 -3.02 -1.21
N LEU A 14 6.84 -2.08 -2.03
CA LEU A 14 5.62 -1.34 -1.72
C LEU A 14 4.38 -2.24 -1.80
N ASP A 15 4.28 -3.12 -2.80
CA ASP A 15 3.20 -4.11 -2.89
C ASP A 15 3.13 -4.98 -1.63
N LEU A 16 4.27 -5.51 -1.20
CA LEU A 16 4.35 -6.36 -0.01
C LEU A 16 4.00 -5.60 1.28
N MET A 17 4.40 -4.34 1.40
CA MET A 17 4.01 -3.50 2.53
C MET A 17 2.49 -3.30 2.58
N VAL A 18 1.87 -2.97 1.44
CA VAL A 18 0.41 -2.78 1.35
C VAL A 18 -0.34 -4.06 1.71
N LEU A 19 0.07 -5.20 1.14
CA LEU A 19 -0.53 -6.49 1.46
C LEU A 19 -0.35 -6.87 2.94
N SER A 20 0.82 -6.58 3.52
CA SER A 20 1.08 -6.85 4.94
C SER A 20 0.22 -6.02 5.89
N VAL A 21 -0.12 -4.78 5.51
CA VAL A 21 -1.05 -3.94 6.28
C VAL A 21 -2.49 -4.46 6.12
N LEU A 22 -2.92 -4.71 4.88
CA LEU A 22 -4.28 -5.19 4.59
C LEU A 22 -4.57 -6.60 5.14
N ALA A 23 -3.54 -7.43 5.31
CA ALA A 23 -3.65 -8.75 5.93
C ALA A 23 -4.03 -8.68 7.43
N LYS A 24 -3.79 -7.56 8.11
CA LYS A 24 -4.13 -7.39 9.53
C LYS A 24 -5.57 -6.93 9.73
N ALA A 25 -6.02 -5.99 8.90
CA ALA A 25 -7.36 -5.43 8.97
C ALA A 25 -7.74 -4.77 7.64
N SER A 26 -9.05 -4.81 7.33
CA SER A 26 -9.60 -3.95 6.27
C SER A 26 -9.50 -2.48 6.71
N THR A 27 -9.04 -1.62 5.81
CA THR A 27 -8.86 -0.18 6.05
C THR A 27 -9.29 0.61 4.82
N TYR A 28 -9.59 1.89 5.00
CA TYR A 28 -9.81 2.85 3.91
C TYR A 28 -8.49 3.50 3.47
N GLY A 29 -8.49 4.13 2.29
CA GLY A 29 -7.28 4.61 1.62
C GLY A 29 -6.40 5.55 2.47
N TYR A 30 -7.01 6.49 3.19
CA TYR A 30 -6.26 7.42 4.05
C TYR A 30 -5.60 6.71 5.24
N GLU A 31 -6.33 5.85 5.95
CA GLU A 31 -5.77 5.09 7.07
C GLU A 31 -4.67 4.12 6.60
N LEU A 32 -4.79 3.56 5.39
CA LEU A 32 -3.72 2.76 4.79
C LEU A 32 -2.44 3.58 4.56
N GLN A 33 -2.53 4.85 4.13
CA GLN A 33 -1.36 5.72 3.98
C GLN A 33 -0.66 5.96 5.32
N GLN A 34 -1.44 6.17 6.39
CA GLN A 34 -0.92 6.39 7.75
C GLN A 34 -0.21 5.13 8.25
N GLN A 35 -0.87 3.97 8.15
CA GLN A 35 -0.30 2.69 8.58
C GLN A 35 0.98 2.32 7.82
N LEU A 36 1.06 2.62 6.52
CA LEU A 36 2.28 2.39 5.73
C LEU A 36 3.44 3.27 6.18
N ARG A 37 3.17 4.55 6.48
CA ARG A 37 4.17 5.48 7.03
C ARG A 37 4.69 4.98 8.38
N GLU A 38 3.80 4.57 9.27
CA GLU A 38 4.14 4.06 10.60
C GLU A 38 4.93 2.75 10.51
N ALA A 39 4.45 1.79 9.71
CA ALA A 39 5.12 0.50 9.49
C ALA A 39 6.53 0.66 8.90
N SER A 40 6.73 1.70 8.10
CA SER A 40 8.01 2.01 7.47
C SER A 40 8.92 2.94 8.30
N ARG A 41 8.55 3.30 9.55
CA ARG A 41 9.29 4.28 10.37
C ARG A 41 9.55 5.60 9.63
N GLU A 42 8.51 6.12 8.98
CA GLU A 42 8.52 7.36 8.18
C GLU A 42 9.37 7.36 6.91
N LEU A 43 9.99 6.22 6.54
CA LEU A 43 10.82 6.12 5.33
C LEU A 43 10.00 6.08 4.03
N VAL A 44 8.76 5.61 4.09
CA VAL A 44 7.87 5.49 2.94
C VAL A 44 6.68 6.42 3.11
N GLN A 45 6.52 7.32 2.14
CA GLN A 45 5.38 8.23 2.06
C GLN A 45 4.65 8.00 0.74
N VAL A 46 3.53 7.29 0.80
CA VAL A 46 2.72 6.99 -0.38
C VAL A 46 1.70 8.10 -0.56
N GLN A 47 1.76 8.78 -1.70
CA GLN A 47 0.75 9.78 -2.09
C GLN A 47 -0.50 9.09 -2.64
N ALA A 48 -1.66 9.77 -2.57
CA ALA A 48 -2.91 9.24 -3.13
C ALA A 48 -2.77 8.85 -4.61
N GLY A 49 -2.08 9.67 -5.40
CA GLY A 49 -1.80 9.41 -6.82
C GLY A 49 -0.93 8.17 -7.09
N THR A 50 -0.28 7.62 -6.06
CA THR A 50 0.47 6.35 -6.15
C THR A 50 -0.31 5.21 -5.53
N LEU A 51 -1.00 5.47 -4.41
CA LEU A 51 -1.74 4.44 -3.67
C LEU A 51 -2.91 3.87 -4.48
N TYR A 52 -3.77 4.72 -5.03
CA TYR A 52 -4.98 4.22 -5.70
C TYR A 52 -4.68 3.40 -6.96
N PRO A 53 -3.75 3.80 -7.85
CA PRO A 53 -3.34 2.95 -8.97
C PRO A 53 -2.72 1.62 -8.52
N LEU A 54 -1.95 1.64 -7.43
CA LEU A 54 -1.39 0.42 -6.83
C LEU A 54 -2.50 -0.52 -6.36
N LEU A 55 -3.49 -0.01 -5.62
CA LEU A 55 -4.63 -0.78 -5.12
C LEU A 55 -5.45 -1.36 -6.27
N HIS A 56 -5.74 -0.57 -7.31
CA HIS A 56 -6.44 -1.07 -8.50
C HIS A 56 -5.69 -2.21 -9.18
N ARG A 57 -4.36 -2.11 -9.27
CA ARG A 57 -3.54 -3.20 -9.81
C ARG A 57 -3.58 -4.45 -8.94
N LEU A 58 -3.43 -4.29 -7.62
CA LEU A 58 -3.50 -5.42 -6.67
C LEU A 58 -4.87 -6.11 -6.71
N GLU A 59 -5.95 -5.35 -6.91
CA GLU A 59 -7.30 -5.88 -7.08
C GLU A 59 -7.45 -6.61 -8.42
N ALA A 60 -6.91 -6.05 -9.52
CA ALA A 60 -6.90 -6.69 -10.82
C ALA A 60 -6.12 -8.02 -10.83
N ASP A 61 -5.07 -8.11 -10.00
CA ASP A 61 -4.30 -9.35 -9.78
C ASP A 61 -5.02 -10.34 -8.83
N GLY A 62 -6.16 -9.94 -8.25
CA GLY A 62 -6.95 -10.77 -7.34
C GLY A 62 -6.40 -10.90 -5.92
N LEU A 63 -5.38 -10.09 -5.57
CA LEU A 63 -4.71 -10.13 -4.27
C LEU A 63 -5.48 -9.41 -3.17
N ILE A 64 -6.32 -8.43 -3.55
CA ILE A 64 -7.19 -7.69 -2.63
C ILE A 64 -8.60 -7.60 -3.20
N ARG A 65 -9.55 -7.20 -2.34
CA ARG A 65 -10.92 -6.86 -2.75
C ARG A 65 -11.34 -5.57 -2.08
N SER A 66 -11.89 -4.64 -2.85
CA SER A 66 -12.59 -3.49 -2.30
C SER A 66 -14.05 -3.81 -1.99
N LYS A 67 -14.58 -3.17 -0.95
CA LYS A 67 -16.02 -3.16 -0.65
C LYS A 67 -16.45 -1.73 -0.40
N TRP A 68 -17.64 -1.38 -0.89
CA TRP A 68 -18.31 -0.17 -0.45
C TRP A 68 -18.94 -0.44 0.92
N ASP A 69 -18.56 0.34 1.91
CA ASP A 69 -19.15 0.30 3.24
C ASP A 69 -19.96 1.59 3.44
N ALA A 70 -21.29 1.45 3.46
CA ALA A 70 -22.21 2.58 3.60
C ALA A 70 -22.62 2.82 5.07
N SER A 71 -21.93 2.19 6.03
CA SER A 71 -22.23 2.35 7.45
C SER A 71 -21.82 3.76 7.87
N THR A 72 -22.81 4.65 7.96
CA THR A 72 -22.72 6.00 8.55
C THR A 72 -23.05 5.93 10.03
#